data_AF-A0A936DYH7-F1
#
_entry.id   AF-A0A936DYH7-F1
#
_cell.length_a   1.000
_cell.length_b   1.000
_cell.length_c   1.000
_cell.angle_alpha   90.00
_cell.angle_beta   90.00
_cell.angle_gamma   90.00
#
_symmetry.space_group_name_H-M   'P 1'
#
loop_
_entity.id
_entity.type
_entity.pdbx_description
1 polymer ?
#
loop_
_entity_poly.entity_id
_entity_poly.type
_entity_poly.pdbx_seq_one_letter_code
_entity_poly.pdbx_strand_id
1 'polypeptide(L)'
;MKPIFFLLTLTITLFFSSCAEELKQVSITTEYGEIVVELYNTTPKHRDNFLKLIDQAYYDGTLMHRVVKGFIIQGGDPDSKKAQPQSLLGKGGPGYTIPGEFKEYHTKGALAAARQKDALNPDKESSGSQFYFVHGNSVDEATLSNLENSKDIKYTDKQKQDYLKNGGTPQLDGEYTVFGHVISGIEVIDKIAEVERGVADRPLKDIKVTSVKRIK
;
A
#
# COMPACT_ATOMS: atom_id res chain seq x y z
N MET A 1 -12.54 67.77 32.59
CA MET A 1 -11.67 66.59 32.80
C MET A 1 -12.58 65.36 32.84
N LYS A 2 -12.57 64.32 32.01
CA LYS A 2 -11.83 63.86 30.82
C LYS A 2 -12.87 63.05 29.99
N PRO A 3 -12.86 63.04 28.64
CA PRO A 3 -13.77 62.18 27.88
C PRO A 3 -13.29 60.73 27.97
N ILE A 4 -14.18 59.82 28.41
CA ILE A 4 -13.94 58.39 28.50
C ILE A 4 -14.15 57.79 27.11
N PHE A 5 -13.07 57.36 26.46
CA PHE A 5 -13.11 56.58 25.22
C PHE A 5 -13.38 55.11 25.58
N PHE A 6 -14.54 54.60 25.17
CA PHE A 6 -14.86 53.17 25.23
C PHE A 6 -14.16 52.49 24.04
N LEU A 7 -13.02 51.86 24.28
CA LEU A 7 -12.32 51.07 23.27
C LEU A 7 -12.99 49.70 23.17
N LEU A 8 -13.82 49.52 22.15
CA LEU A 8 -14.44 48.24 21.82
C LEU A 8 -13.38 47.33 21.17
N THR A 9 -12.74 46.46 21.96
CA THR A 9 -11.84 45.43 21.43
C THR A 9 -12.65 44.33 20.77
N LEU A 10 -12.68 44.32 19.44
CA LEU A 10 -13.27 43.27 18.61
C LEU A 10 -12.33 42.04 18.63
N THR A 11 -12.62 41.06 19.47
CA THR A 11 -11.91 39.77 19.48
C THR A 11 -12.33 38.95 18.27
N ILE A 12 -11.47 38.88 17.24
CA ILE A 12 -11.66 38.00 16.09
C ILE A 12 -11.27 36.59 16.52
N THR A 13 -12.26 35.75 16.82
CA THR A 13 -12.08 34.30 17.02
C THR A 13 -11.86 33.64 15.67
N LEU A 14 -10.58 33.42 15.31
CA LEU A 14 -10.20 32.54 14.21
C LEU A 14 -10.56 31.09 14.57
N PHE A 15 -11.70 30.62 14.06
CA PHE A 15 -12.03 29.20 14.05
C PHE A 15 -11.10 28.49 13.07
N PHE A 16 -9.99 27.94 13.56
CA PHE A 16 -9.22 26.95 12.83
C PHE A 16 -10.02 25.64 12.82
N SER A 17 -10.86 25.44 11.81
CA SER A 17 -11.39 24.11 11.52
C SER A 17 -10.22 23.23 11.08
N SER A 18 -9.76 22.33 11.95
CA SER A 18 -8.88 21.24 11.50
C SER A 18 -9.73 20.23 10.74
N CYS A 19 -10.07 20.54 9.50
CA CYS A 19 -10.58 19.52 8.60
C CYS A 19 -9.47 18.51 8.36
N ALA A 20 -9.59 17.32 8.96
CA ALA A 20 -8.80 16.17 8.56
C ALA A 20 -9.02 15.97 7.04
N GLU A 21 -7.93 15.91 6.28
CA GLU A 21 -8.02 15.66 4.84
C GLU A 21 -8.70 14.30 4.61
N GLU A 22 -9.72 14.29 3.74
CA GLU A 22 -10.44 13.05 3.41
C GLU A 22 -9.54 12.07 2.65
N LEU A 23 -9.57 10.80 3.05
CA LEU A 23 -8.78 9.76 2.41
C LEU A 23 -9.29 9.50 0.99
N LYS A 24 -8.34 9.29 0.07
CA LYS A 24 -8.62 9.02 -1.34
C LYS A 24 -8.91 7.56 -1.55
N GLN A 25 -9.87 7.24 -2.42
CA GLN A 25 -10.22 5.86 -2.71
C GLN A 25 -9.99 5.53 -4.17
N VAL A 26 -9.50 4.33 -4.39
CA VAL A 26 -9.17 3.81 -5.73
C VAL A 26 -9.76 2.41 -5.89
N SER A 27 -10.27 2.10 -7.07
CA SER A 27 -10.68 0.75 -7.42
C SER A 27 -9.71 0.12 -8.40
N ILE A 28 -9.38 -1.15 -8.17
CA ILE A 28 -8.50 -1.99 -8.98
C ILE A 28 -9.31 -3.19 -9.44
N THR A 29 -9.59 -3.28 -10.73
CA THR A 29 -10.42 -4.35 -11.31
C THR A 29 -9.54 -5.42 -11.96
N THR A 30 -9.89 -6.68 -11.74
CA THR A 30 -9.30 -7.86 -12.39
C THR A 30 -10.40 -8.80 -12.86
N GLU A 31 -10.05 -9.91 -13.52
CA GLU A 31 -11.01 -10.98 -13.83
C GLU A 31 -11.59 -11.69 -12.58
N TYR A 32 -10.95 -11.54 -11.41
CA TYR A 32 -11.39 -12.14 -10.15
C TYR A 32 -12.35 -11.26 -9.35
N GLY A 33 -12.51 -9.99 -9.75
CA GLY A 33 -13.36 -9.01 -9.08
C GLY A 33 -12.70 -7.64 -8.95
N GLU A 34 -13.40 -6.75 -8.24
CA GLU A 34 -12.94 -5.40 -7.91
C GLU A 34 -12.41 -5.35 -6.48
N ILE A 35 -11.26 -4.70 -6.32
CA ILE A 35 -10.64 -4.39 -5.03
C ILE A 35 -10.73 -2.88 -4.84
N VAL A 36 -11.30 -2.42 -3.73
CA VAL A 36 -11.34 -1.00 -3.38
C VAL A 36 -10.36 -0.75 -2.26
N VAL A 37 -9.48 0.24 -2.44
CA VAL A 37 -8.43 0.63 -1.50
C VAL A 37 -8.65 2.07 -1.07
N GLU A 38 -8.50 2.31 0.22
CA GLU A 38 -8.36 3.65 0.79
C GLU A 38 -6.88 3.96 1.00
N LEU A 39 -6.44 5.12 0.50
CA LEU A 39 -5.04 5.55 0.52
C LEU A 39 -4.75 6.44 1.72
N TYR A 40 -3.64 6.20 2.39
CA TYR A 40 -3.28 6.91 3.62
C TYR A 40 -2.70 8.30 3.35
N ASN A 41 -3.04 9.26 4.22
CA ASN A 41 -2.46 10.61 4.21
C ASN A 41 -1.11 10.68 4.96
N THR A 42 -0.75 9.64 5.69
CA THR A 42 0.54 9.50 6.41
C THR A 42 1.71 9.17 5.46
N THR A 43 1.41 8.74 4.24
CA THR A 43 2.38 8.39 3.17
C THR A 43 2.08 9.15 1.87
N PRO A 44 2.10 10.50 1.92
CA PRO A 44 1.64 11.34 0.82
C PRO A 44 2.43 11.14 -0.47
N LYS A 45 3.74 10.86 -0.42
CA LYS A 45 4.53 10.68 -1.66
C LYS A 45 4.05 9.46 -2.44
N HIS A 46 3.74 8.36 -1.74
CA HIS A 46 3.24 7.14 -2.38
C HIS A 46 1.80 7.30 -2.84
N ARG A 47 0.93 7.86 -2.01
CA ARG A 47 -0.47 8.19 -2.38
C ARG A 47 -0.51 9.03 -3.65
N ASP A 48 0.19 10.16 -3.66
CA ASP A 48 0.14 11.13 -4.76
C ASP A 48 0.76 10.57 -6.03
N ASN A 49 1.84 9.79 -5.90
CA ASN A 49 2.43 9.10 -7.04
C ASN A 49 1.50 8.02 -7.62
N PHE A 50 0.85 7.22 -6.77
CA PHE A 50 -0.08 6.19 -7.22
C PHE A 50 -1.25 6.81 -8.00
N LEU A 51 -1.82 7.89 -7.44
CA LEU A 51 -2.87 8.69 -8.07
C LEU A 51 -2.43 9.32 -9.40
N LYS A 52 -1.21 9.86 -9.48
CA LYS A 52 -0.62 10.37 -10.73
C LYS A 52 -0.53 9.29 -11.80
N LEU A 53 -0.08 8.08 -11.45
CA LEU A 53 0.04 6.97 -12.38
C LEU A 53 -1.32 6.43 -12.83
N ILE A 54 -2.33 6.47 -11.95
CA ILE A 54 -3.72 6.18 -12.31
C ILE A 54 -4.23 7.15 -13.39
N ASP A 55 -4.01 8.46 -13.22
CA ASP A 55 -4.47 9.47 -14.19
C ASP A 55 -3.82 9.29 -15.58
N GLN A 56 -2.66 8.64 -15.63
CA GLN A 56 -1.95 8.32 -16.86
C GLN A 56 -2.35 6.96 -17.45
N ALA A 57 -3.37 6.30 -16.90
CA ALA A 57 -3.77 4.92 -17.23
C ALA A 57 -2.58 3.93 -17.17
N TYR A 58 -1.61 4.19 -16.28
CA TYR A 58 -0.34 3.46 -16.24
C TYR A 58 -0.53 1.98 -15.88
N TYR A 59 -1.48 1.69 -14.99
CA TYR A 59 -1.70 0.33 -14.47
C TYR A 59 -2.56 -0.56 -15.39
N ASP A 60 -3.32 0.04 -16.30
CA ASP A 60 -4.21 -0.71 -17.18
C ASP A 60 -3.42 -1.68 -18.06
N GLY A 61 -3.82 -2.94 -18.02
CA GLY A 61 -3.19 -4.05 -18.74
C GLY A 61 -1.95 -4.62 -18.06
N THR A 62 -1.47 -4.07 -16.94
CA THR A 62 -0.40 -4.71 -16.16
C THR A 62 -0.89 -6.02 -15.55
N LEU A 63 0.04 -6.87 -15.14
CA LEU A 63 -0.25 -8.18 -14.54
C LEU A 63 0.07 -8.18 -13.05
N MET A 64 -0.74 -8.91 -12.28
CA MET A 64 -0.33 -9.43 -10.98
C MET A 64 0.70 -10.55 -11.24
N HIS A 65 1.96 -10.15 -11.34
CA HIS A 65 3.03 -10.98 -11.90
C HIS A 65 3.73 -11.84 -10.86
N ARG A 66 3.42 -11.69 -9.56
CA ARG A 66 3.97 -12.53 -8.51
C ARG A 66 2.95 -12.74 -7.40
N VAL A 67 2.65 -14.00 -7.09
CA VAL A 67 1.66 -14.40 -6.10
C VAL A 67 2.28 -15.37 -5.11
N VAL A 68 2.47 -14.93 -3.86
CA VAL A 68 2.99 -15.75 -2.76
C VAL A 68 1.87 -16.00 -1.75
N LYS A 69 1.29 -17.21 -1.71
CA LYS A 69 0.20 -17.56 -0.79
C LYS A 69 0.70 -17.45 0.65
N GLY A 70 -0.11 -16.84 1.53
CA GLY A 70 0.29 -16.53 2.89
C GLY A 70 1.24 -15.34 3.03
N PHE A 71 1.51 -14.61 1.94
CA PHE A 71 2.46 -13.50 1.96
C PHE A 71 1.94 -12.30 1.16
N ILE A 72 2.15 -12.23 -0.15
CA ILE A 72 1.87 -11.03 -0.96
C ILE A 72 1.38 -11.36 -2.38
N ILE A 73 0.64 -10.42 -2.97
CA ILE A 73 0.23 -10.40 -4.38
C ILE A 73 0.76 -9.12 -5.01
N GLN A 74 1.71 -9.22 -5.93
CA GLN A 74 2.46 -8.09 -6.47
C GLN A 74 2.13 -7.81 -7.93
N GLY A 75 1.98 -6.52 -8.24
CA GLY A 75 1.64 -5.98 -9.55
C GLY A 75 2.35 -4.65 -9.82
N GLY A 76 1.88 -3.93 -10.85
CA GLY A 76 2.37 -2.59 -11.19
C GLY A 76 3.67 -2.52 -11.99
N ASP A 77 4.13 -3.63 -12.55
CA ASP A 77 5.26 -3.66 -13.49
C ASP A 77 4.76 -3.33 -14.92
N PRO A 78 5.22 -2.24 -15.57
CA PRO A 78 4.80 -1.88 -16.93
C PRO A 78 5.24 -2.90 -18.00
N ASP A 79 6.36 -3.61 -17.79
CA ASP A 79 6.90 -4.57 -18.76
C ASP A 79 5.97 -5.79 -18.89
N SER A 80 5.16 -6.03 -17.85
CA SER A 80 4.18 -7.12 -17.83
C SER A 80 3.07 -6.97 -18.88
N LYS A 81 2.79 -5.76 -19.38
CA LYS A 81 1.70 -5.51 -20.35
C LYS A 81 1.87 -6.28 -21.67
N LYS A 82 3.12 -6.55 -22.05
CA LYS A 82 3.50 -7.22 -23.30
C LYS A 82 4.32 -8.49 -23.06
N ALA A 83 4.36 -8.95 -21.81
CA ALA A 83 5.15 -10.10 -21.43
C ALA A 83 4.62 -11.36 -22.11
N GLN A 84 5.55 -12.22 -22.54
CA GLN A 84 5.20 -13.57 -22.93
C GLN A 84 4.88 -14.39 -21.67
N PRO A 85 4.05 -15.44 -21.77
CA PRO A 85 3.80 -16.35 -20.65
C PRO A 85 5.11 -16.79 -20.00
N GLN A 86 5.14 -16.81 -18.66
CA GLN A 86 6.29 -17.20 -17.84
C GLN A 86 7.54 -16.29 -17.94
N SER A 87 7.47 -15.14 -18.60
CA SER A 87 8.57 -14.15 -18.57
C SER A 87 8.89 -13.74 -17.13
N LEU A 88 10.18 -13.59 -16.82
CA LEU A 88 10.61 -13.02 -15.55
C LEU A 88 10.27 -11.53 -15.51
N LEU A 89 9.51 -11.13 -14.50
CA LEU A 89 9.02 -9.78 -14.28
C LEU A 89 9.46 -9.26 -12.91
N GLY A 90 9.10 -8.03 -12.58
CA GLY A 90 9.44 -7.34 -11.34
C GLY A 90 10.62 -6.38 -11.47
N LYS A 91 11.10 -6.11 -12.69
CA LYS A 91 12.22 -5.19 -12.96
C LYS A 91 11.80 -3.87 -13.61
N GLY A 92 10.60 -3.81 -14.21
CA GLY A 92 10.11 -2.60 -14.84
C GLY A 92 9.67 -1.54 -13.84
N GLY A 93 9.50 -0.33 -14.34
CA GLY A 93 9.05 0.83 -13.56
C GLY A 93 9.03 2.10 -14.39
N PRO A 94 8.60 3.24 -13.82
CA PRO A 94 8.40 4.48 -14.55
C PRO A 94 9.71 5.28 -14.73
N GLY A 95 10.87 4.68 -14.44
CA GLY A 95 12.19 5.33 -14.54
C GLY A 95 12.61 6.11 -13.30
N TYR A 96 11.89 5.98 -12.18
CA TYR A 96 12.24 6.61 -10.90
C TYR A 96 11.81 5.76 -9.70
N THR A 97 12.35 6.11 -8.54
CA THR A 97 12.04 5.55 -7.21
C THR A 97 11.35 6.60 -6.32
N ILE A 98 10.81 6.17 -5.17
CA ILE A 98 10.15 7.03 -4.19
C ILE A 98 10.83 6.83 -2.83
N PRO A 99 11.25 7.90 -2.12
CA PRO A 99 11.80 7.75 -0.77
C PRO A 99 10.80 7.07 0.17
N GLY A 100 11.27 6.12 0.99
CA GLY A 100 10.42 5.33 1.90
C GLY A 100 9.65 6.18 2.93
N GLU A 101 8.41 5.79 3.23
CA GLU A 101 7.52 6.43 4.21
C GLU A 101 7.00 5.39 5.23
N PHE A 102 7.85 4.96 6.15
CA PHE A 102 7.57 3.87 7.08
C PHE A 102 6.69 4.30 8.26
N LYS A 103 5.41 4.59 7.98
CA LYS A 103 4.42 5.07 8.97
C LYS A 103 3.30 4.06 9.28
N GLU A 104 3.08 3.13 8.37
CA GLU A 104 1.96 2.19 8.38
C GLU A 104 2.46 0.74 8.40
N TYR A 105 1.57 -0.23 8.63
CA TYR A 105 1.92 -1.61 8.97
C TYR A 105 1.20 -2.66 8.09
N HIS A 106 1.83 -3.82 7.93
CA HIS A 106 1.50 -4.83 6.92
C HIS A 106 0.49 -5.87 7.39
N THR A 107 -0.69 -5.45 7.85
CA THR A 107 -1.81 -6.37 8.10
C THR A 107 -2.41 -6.88 6.79
N LYS A 108 -3.13 -8.02 6.83
CA LYS A 108 -3.85 -8.54 5.65
C LYS A 108 -4.74 -7.45 5.03
N GLY A 109 -4.64 -7.27 3.72
CA GLY A 109 -5.33 -6.20 2.97
C GLY A 109 -4.54 -4.90 2.85
N ALA A 110 -3.38 -4.74 3.48
CA ALA A 110 -2.53 -3.58 3.27
C ALA A 110 -2.03 -3.52 1.81
N LEU A 111 -2.01 -2.31 1.24
CA LEU A 111 -1.39 -1.98 -0.04
C LEU A 111 -0.03 -1.33 0.23
N ALA A 112 1.04 -1.94 -0.27
CA ALA A 112 2.41 -1.52 0.00
C ALA A 112 3.27 -1.47 -1.26
N ALA A 113 4.32 -0.66 -1.23
CA ALA A 113 5.22 -0.47 -2.36
C ALA A 113 6.34 -1.52 -2.35
N ALA A 114 6.60 -2.12 -3.52
CA ALA A 114 7.73 -3.02 -3.69
C ALA A 114 9.05 -2.22 -3.76
N ARG A 115 10.18 -2.85 -3.44
CA ARG A 115 11.51 -2.26 -3.65
C ARG A 115 12.55 -3.31 -3.99
N GLN A 116 13.70 -2.84 -4.48
CA GLN A 116 14.88 -3.69 -4.62
C GLN A 116 15.44 -4.08 -3.25
N LYS A 117 16.19 -5.18 -3.21
CA LYS A 117 16.88 -5.68 -2.02
C LYS A 117 17.92 -4.67 -1.52
N ASP A 118 18.14 -4.65 -0.20
CA ASP A 118 18.97 -3.69 0.52
C ASP A 118 20.39 -3.55 -0.07
N ALA A 119 21.01 -4.65 -0.51
CA ALA A 119 22.35 -4.63 -1.09
C ALA A 119 22.47 -3.75 -2.35
N LEU A 120 21.36 -3.54 -3.08
CA LEU A 120 21.30 -2.66 -4.26
C LEU A 120 20.54 -1.35 -3.97
N ASN A 121 19.87 -1.27 -2.82
CA ASN A 121 18.99 -0.17 -2.43
C ASN A 121 19.10 0.06 -0.91
N PRO A 122 20.27 0.55 -0.43
CA PRO A 122 20.52 0.73 1.00
C PRO A 122 19.60 1.79 1.61
N ASP A 123 19.16 2.77 0.81
CA ASP A 123 18.23 3.83 1.21
C ASP A 123 16.77 3.36 1.27
N LYS A 124 16.51 2.09 0.92
CA LYS A 124 15.20 1.43 0.93
C LYS A 124 14.15 2.21 0.14
N GLU A 125 14.54 2.84 -0.96
CA GLU A 125 13.62 3.56 -1.84
C GLU A 125 12.64 2.58 -2.49
N SER A 126 11.38 2.98 -2.57
CA SER A 126 10.32 2.20 -3.20
C SER A 126 10.38 2.29 -4.72
N SER A 127 9.93 1.23 -5.40
CA SER A 127 9.62 1.25 -6.82
C SER A 127 8.64 2.39 -7.11
N GLY A 128 8.86 3.10 -8.21
CA GLY A 128 7.95 4.16 -8.65
C GLY A 128 6.56 3.67 -9.05
N SER A 129 6.35 2.39 -9.34
CA SER A 129 5.03 1.88 -9.74
C SER A 129 4.63 0.52 -9.18
N GLN A 130 5.58 -0.34 -8.81
CA GLN A 130 5.25 -1.67 -8.34
C GLN A 130 4.72 -1.66 -6.92
N PHE A 131 3.62 -2.36 -6.71
CA PHE A 131 2.94 -2.47 -5.43
C PHE A 131 2.57 -3.93 -5.14
N TYR A 132 2.21 -4.22 -3.91
CA TYR A 132 1.63 -5.49 -3.54
C TYR A 132 0.53 -5.34 -2.50
N PHE A 133 -0.42 -6.26 -2.55
CA PHE A 133 -1.37 -6.51 -1.47
C PHE A 133 -0.81 -7.53 -0.51
N VAL A 134 -0.99 -7.29 0.78
CA VAL A 134 -0.69 -8.27 1.82
C VAL A 134 -1.82 -9.29 1.85
N HIS A 135 -1.50 -10.56 1.55
CA HIS A 135 -2.36 -11.69 1.89
C HIS A 135 -2.08 -12.13 3.33
N GLY A 136 -0.79 -12.32 3.66
CA GLY A 136 -0.33 -12.63 5.01
C GLY A 136 -0.74 -14.00 5.53
N ASN A 137 -0.12 -14.39 6.64
CA ASN A 137 -0.48 -15.57 7.43
C ASN A 137 -1.02 -15.13 8.79
N SER A 138 -1.57 -16.07 9.57
CA SER A 138 -1.88 -15.84 10.98
C SER A 138 -0.63 -15.38 11.73
N VAL A 139 -0.79 -14.38 12.58
CA VAL A 139 0.28 -13.82 13.42
C VAL A 139 -0.10 -14.07 14.87
N ASP A 140 0.84 -14.53 15.68
CA ASP A 140 0.65 -14.73 17.12
C ASP A 140 1.46 -13.72 17.95
N GLU A 141 1.18 -13.66 19.26
CA GLU A 141 1.85 -12.74 20.19
C GLU A 141 3.36 -12.99 20.29
N ALA A 142 3.77 -14.25 20.18
CA ALA A 142 5.19 -14.64 20.22
C ALA A 142 5.94 -14.07 19.02
N THR A 143 5.35 -14.15 17.82
CA THR A 143 5.90 -13.55 16.60
C THR A 143 6.06 -12.05 16.75
N LEU A 144 5.04 -11.36 17.23
CA LEU A 144 5.12 -9.90 17.43
C LEU A 144 6.18 -9.54 18.46
N SER A 145 6.23 -10.23 19.60
CA SER A 145 7.21 -9.99 20.66
C SER A 145 8.65 -10.22 20.18
N ASN A 146 8.87 -11.26 19.36
CA ASN A 146 10.18 -11.51 18.75
C ASN A 146 10.58 -10.41 17.76
N LEU A 147 9.62 -9.88 17.00
CA LEU A 147 9.87 -8.76 16.09
C LEU A 147 10.13 -7.45 16.82
N GLU A 148 9.44 -7.18 17.94
CA GLU A 148 9.71 -6.00 18.76
C GLU A 148 11.18 -6.00 19.23
N ASN A 149 11.66 -7.15 19.71
CA ASN A 149 13.05 -7.29 20.17
C ASN A 149 14.07 -7.28 19.03
N SER A 150 13.81 -7.98 17.91
CA SER A 150 14.80 -8.15 16.85
C SER A 150 14.93 -6.94 15.92
N LYS A 151 13.87 -6.14 15.78
CA LYS A 151 13.83 -4.98 14.88
C LYS A 151 13.80 -3.64 15.61
N ASP A 152 13.80 -3.64 16.95
CA ASP A 152 13.63 -2.44 17.77
C ASP A 152 12.36 -1.65 17.38
N ILE A 153 11.28 -2.40 17.11
CA ILE A 153 9.95 -1.85 16.79
C ILE A 153 9.08 -1.99 18.05
N LYS A 154 8.16 -1.05 18.26
CA LYS A 154 7.14 -1.18 19.31
C LYS A 154 5.76 -1.11 18.69
N TYR A 155 5.00 -2.19 18.80
CA TYR A 155 3.63 -2.22 18.32
C TYR A 155 2.68 -1.62 19.35
N THR A 156 1.76 -0.79 18.89
CA THR A 156 0.61 -0.35 19.69
C THR A 156 -0.35 -1.50 19.95
N ASP A 157 -1.17 -1.39 21.00
CA ASP A 157 -2.20 -2.40 21.30
C ASP A 157 -3.15 -2.63 20.11
N LYS A 158 -3.49 -1.55 19.39
CA LYS A 158 -4.27 -1.63 18.15
C LYS A 158 -3.56 -2.47 17.08
N GLN A 159 -2.29 -2.21 16.81
CA GLN A 159 -1.53 -2.98 15.82
C GLN A 159 -1.45 -4.46 16.19
N LYS A 160 -1.20 -4.77 17.47
CA LYS A 160 -1.19 -6.15 17.98
C LYS A 160 -2.55 -6.81 17.74
N GLN A 161 -3.65 -6.16 18.11
CA GLN A 161 -5.00 -6.68 17.89
C GLN A 161 -5.31 -6.91 16.40
N ASP A 162 -4.95 -5.96 15.52
CA ASP A 162 -5.19 -6.11 14.09
C ASP A 162 -4.42 -7.31 13.51
N TYR A 163 -3.16 -7.52 13.94
CA TYR A 163 -2.37 -8.67 13.52
C TYR A 163 -2.91 -10.00 14.03
N LEU A 164 -3.26 -10.08 15.32
CA LEU A 164 -3.83 -11.29 15.92
C LEU A 164 -5.17 -11.68 15.26
N LYS A 165 -5.97 -10.68 14.88
CA LYS A 165 -7.27 -10.89 14.27
C LYS A 165 -7.18 -11.23 12.78
N ASN A 166 -6.40 -10.48 12.02
CA ASN A 166 -6.44 -10.50 10.56
C ASN A 166 -5.23 -11.19 9.93
N GLY A 167 -4.16 -11.42 10.69
CA GLY A 167 -2.87 -11.82 10.15
C GLY A 167 -2.16 -10.71 9.39
N GLY A 168 -1.09 -11.05 8.68
CA GLY A 168 -0.30 -10.11 7.91
C GLY A 168 1.13 -10.56 7.68
N THR A 169 2.01 -9.59 7.48
CA THR A 169 3.45 -9.79 7.25
C THR A 169 4.28 -8.79 8.08
N PRO A 170 4.21 -8.83 9.43
CA PRO A 170 4.87 -7.85 10.31
C PRO A 170 6.39 -7.80 10.16
N GLN A 171 7.02 -8.85 9.59
CA GLN A 171 8.43 -8.83 9.23
C GLN A 171 8.80 -7.73 8.22
N LEU A 172 7.84 -7.17 7.50
CA LEU A 172 8.02 -6.06 6.55
C LEU A 172 7.85 -4.67 7.20
N ASP A 173 7.37 -4.59 8.44
CA ASP A 173 7.17 -3.31 9.12
C ASP A 173 8.49 -2.58 9.32
N GLY A 174 8.52 -1.26 9.08
CA GLY A 174 9.74 -0.45 9.10
C GLY A 174 10.67 -0.65 7.88
N GLU A 175 10.32 -1.55 6.95
CA GLU A 175 11.18 -1.93 5.82
C GLU A 175 10.58 -1.56 4.46
N TYR A 176 9.25 -1.50 4.36
CA TYR A 176 8.49 -1.21 3.15
C TYR A 176 7.39 -0.20 3.45
N THR A 177 7.08 0.67 2.50
CA THR A 177 6.02 1.66 2.66
C THR A 177 4.65 1.01 2.43
N VAL A 178 3.81 1.00 3.46
CA VAL A 178 2.36 0.76 3.30
C VAL A 178 1.69 2.11 3.03
N PHE A 179 0.87 2.19 1.99
CA PHE A 179 0.26 3.45 1.55
C PHE A 179 -1.25 3.38 1.31
N GLY A 180 -1.86 2.25 1.60
CA GLY A 180 -3.32 2.13 1.67
C GLY A 180 -3.76 0.81 2.27
N HIS A 181 -5.07 0.61 2.33
CA HIS A 181 -5.68 -0.62 2.80
C HIS A 181 -6.98 -0.92 2.07
N VAL A 182 -7.24 -2.21 1.87
CA VAL A 182 -8.45 -2.70 1.20
C VAL A 182 -9.66 -2.49 2.09
N ILE A 183 -10.66 -1.78 1.57
CA ILE A 183 -11.95 -1.54 2.26
C ILE A 183 -13.10 -2.35 1.65
N SER A 184 -12.91 -2.93 0.46
CA SER A 184 -13.84 -3.86 -0.18
C SER A 184 -13.10 -4.78 -1.15
N GLY A 185 -13.57 -6.02 -1.32
CA GLY A 185 -12.96 -6.99 -2.25
C GLY A 185 -11.79 -7.78 -1.65
N ILE A 186 -11.73 -7.96 -0.34
CA ILE A 186 -10.66 -8.75 0.31
C ILE A 186 -10.67 -10.22 -0.15
N GLU A 187 -11.85 -10.76 -0.48
CA GLU A 187 -12.02 -12.10 -1.04
C GLU A 187 -11.43 -12.24 -2.46
N VAL A 188 -11.23 -11.13 -3.18
CA VAL A 188 -10.55 -11.14 -4.48
C VAL A 188 -9.06 -11.43 -4.28
N ILE A 189 -8.45 -10.87 -3.23
CA ILE A 189 -7.07 -11.19 -2.82
C ILE A 189 -6.94 -12.68 -2.49
N ASP A 190 -7.89 -13.22 -1.71
CA ASP A 190 -7.89 -14.64 -1.35
C ASP A 190 -8.00 -15.53 -2.60
N LYS A 191 -8.91 -15.21 -3.53
CA LYS A 191 -9.04 -15.95 -4.81
C LYS A 191 -7.77 -15.92 -5.64
N ILE A 192 -7.12 -14.75 -5.75
CA ILE A 192 -5.87 -14.61 -6.52
C ILE A 192 -4.74 -15.40 -5.83
N ALA A 193 -4.70 -15.46 -4.50
CA ALA A 193 -3.66 -16.19 -3.78
C ALA A 193 -3.68 -17.71 -4.02
N GLU A 194 -4.83 -18.28 -4.37
CA GLU A 194 -5.02 -19.71 -4.62
C GLU A 194 -4.67 -20.17 -6.03
N VAL A 195 -4.33 -19.24 -6.94
CA VAL A 195 -3.98 -19.60 -8.32
C VAL A 195 -2.70 -20.45 -8.38
N GLU A 196 -2.64 -21.31 -9.38
CA GLU A 196 -1.42 -22.06 -9.70
C GLU A 196 -0.32 -21.11 -10.17
N ARG A 197 0.89 -21.36 -9.69
CA ARG A 197 2.07 -20.55 -9.94
C ARG A 197 3.20 -21.41 -10.46
N GLY A 198 4.00 -20.86 -11.36
CA GLY A 198 5.23 -21.45 -11.87
C GLY A 198 6.47 -20.88 -11.19
N VAL A 199 7.54 -20.80 -11.97
CA VAL A 199 8.85 -20.26 -11.56
C VAL A 199 8.68 -18.82 -11.05
N ALA A 200 9.43 -18.48 -9.98
CA ALA A 200 9.43 -17.16 -9.35
C ALA A 200 8.05 -16.68 -8.87
N ASP A 201 7.16 -17.62 -8.50
CA ASP A 201 5.80 -17.34 -8.03
C ASP A 201 4.90 -16.64 -9.07
N ARG A 202 5.24 -16.74 -10.36
CA ARG A 202 4.45 -16.19 -11.47
C ARG A 202 3.18 -17.02 -11.67
N PRO A 203 1.96 -16.44 -11.67
CA PRO A 203 0.76 -17.19 -12.02
C PRO A 203 0.87 -17.87 -13.39
N LEU A 204 0.43 -19.12 -13.50
CA LEU A 204 0.46 -19.88 -14.77
C LEU A 204 -0.51 -19.29 -15.80
N LYS A 205 -1.66 -18.81 -15.34
CA LYS A 205 -2.60 -17.98 -16.10
C LYS A 205 -2.40 -16.52 -15.70
N ASP A 206 -2.27 -15.65 -16.69
CA ASP A 206 -2.08 -14.21 -16.48
C ASP A 206 -3.28 -13.57 -15.81
N ILE A 207 -3.02 -12.87 -14.71
CA ILE A 207 -4.02 -12.11 -13.97
C ILE A 207 -3.86 -10.64 -14.35
N LYS A 208 -4.66 -10.18 -15.30
CA LYS A 208 -4.60 -8.82 -15.81
C LYS A 208 -5.37 -7.85 -14.92
N VAL A 209 -4.75 -6.72 -14.61
CA VAL A 209 -5.40 -5.52 -14.11
C VAL A 209 -6.12 -4.86 -15.28
N THR A 210 -7.44 -4.93 -15.30
CA THR A 210 -8.25 -4.44 -16.41
C THR A 210 -8.50 -2.94 -16.34
N SER A 211 -8.54 -2.39 -15.13
CA SER A 211 -8.77 -0.96 -14.87
C SER A 211 -8.26 -0.60 -13.49
N VAL A 212 -7.65 0.58 -13.35
CA VAL A 212 -7.47 1.25 -12.05
C VAL A 212 -8.03 2.66 -12.10
N LYS A 213 -8.91 3.03 -11.17
CA LYS A 213 -9.63 4.31 -11.17
C LYS A 213 -9.66 4.95 -9.80
N ARG A 214 -9.68 6.28 -9.79
CA ARG A 214 -10.12 7.04 -8.60
C ARG A 214 -11.63 6.90 -8.48
N ILE A 215 -12.12 6.70 -7.27
CA ILE A 215 -13.56 6.65 -6.98
C ILE A 215 -13.99 7.68 -5.93
N LYS A 216 -13.03 8.27 -5.22
CA LYS A 216 -13.24 9.36 -4.26
C LYS A 216 -11.97 10.18 -4.05
#